data_AF-A0A968PHG5-F1
#
_entry.id   AF-A0A968PHG5-F1
#
_cell.length_a   1.000
_cell.length_b   1.000
_cell.length_c   1.000
_cell.angle_alpha   90.00
_cell.angle_beta   90.00
_cell.angle_gamma   90.00
#
_symmetry.space_group_name_H-M   'P 1'
#
loop_
_entity.id
_entity.type
_entity.pdbx_description
1 polymer ?
#
loop_
_entity_poly.entity_id
_entity_poly.type
_entity_poly.pdbx_seq_one_letter_code
_entity_poly.pdbx_strand_id
1 'polypeptide(L)'
;MATGLSLGGSHFSKILALQDAATDRLPQSREELVRQTAEELVSTALVKPLLGQLRNDPFKSELFHGGQAEDAFGEQMDTLLADRMVKGTRLPVVDAVYRTLMERGGKNQGGAINLLHRE
;
A
#
# COMPACT_ATOMS: atom_id res chain seq x y z
N MET A 1 -13.69 -5.16 54.24
CA MET A 1 -13.62 -6.06 53.06
C MET A 1 -14.02 -5.23 51.86
N ALA A 2 -13.04 -4.87 51.02
CA ALA A 2 -13.25 -4.03 49.85
C ALA A 2 -12.59 -4.72 48.65
N THR A 3 -13.40 -5.22 47.74
CA THR A 3 -12.97 -5.56 46.37
C THR A 3 -14.04 -5.05 45.43
N GLY A 4 -13.77 -3.86 44.89
CA GLY A 4 -14.56 -3.25 43.84
C GLY A 4 -14.54 -4.10 42.57
N LEU A 5 -15.72 -4.22 41.98
CA LEU A 5 -16.02 -4.92 40.75
C LEU A 5 -15.37 -4.18 39.57
N SER A 6 -14.22 -4.65 39.09
CA SER A 6 -13.64 -4.22 37.81
C SER A 6 -14.30 -5.02 36.68
N LEU A 7 -15.41 -4.48 36.14
CA LEU A 7 -16.04 -4.97 34.91
C LEU A 7 -15.58 -4.11 33.73
N GLY A 8 -15.09 -4.77 32.67
CA GLY A 8 -15.14 -4.21 31.32
C GLY A 8 -13.80 -3.87 30.68
N GLY A 9 -12.94 -4.86 30.42
CA GLY A 9 -11.71 -4.65 29.62
C GLY A 9 -11.22 -5.86 28.81
N SER A 10 -11.91 -7.01 28.84
CA SER A 10 -11.33 -8.29 28.37
C SER A 10 -11.52 -8.58 26.87
N HIS A 11 -12.52 -7.96 26.22
CA HIS A 11 -12.76 -8.18 24.79
C HIS A 11 -11.85 -7.30 23.92
N PHE A 12 -11.64 -6.05 24.32
CA PHE A 12 -10.75 -5.12 23.62
C PHE A 12 -9.29 -5.59 23.67
N SER A 13 -8.84 -6.11 24.83
CA SER A 13 -7.51 -6.71 24.98
C SER A 13 -7.32 -7.97 24.13
N LYS A 14 -8.37 -8.76 23.88
CA LYS A 14 -8.31 -9.87 22.91
C LYS A 14 -8.19 -9.41 21.46
N ILE A 15 -8.85 -8.31 21.08
CA ILE A 15 -8.71 -7.74 19.72
C ILE A 15 -7.31 -7.12 19.56
N LEU A 16 -6.80 -6.43 20.57
CA LEU A 16 -5.42 -5.92 20.58
C LEU A 16 -4.39 -7.05 20.54
N ALA A 17 -4.58 -8.13 21.30
CA ALA A 17 -3.69 -9.28 21.26
C ALA A 17 -3.77 -10.03 19.92
N LEU A 18 -4.92 -10.07 19.26
CA LEU A 18 -5.04 -10.59 17.88
C LEU A 18 -4.33 -9.67 16.88
N GLN A 19 -4.33 -8.36 17.12
CA GLN A 19 -3.64 -7.39 16.29
C GLN A 19 -2.12 -7.45 16.49
N ASP A 20 -1.63 -7.65 17.71
CA ASP A 20 -0.22 -7.95 18.00
C ASP A 20 0.21 -9.29 17.38
N ALA A 21 -0.63 -10.33 17.44
CA ALA A 21 -0.37 -11.60 16.77
C ALA A 21 -0.41 -11.49 15.23
N ALA A 22 -1.21 -10.57 14.68
CA ALA A 22 -1.19 -10.22 13.25
C ALA A 22 -0.04 -9.28 12.88
N THR A 23 0.63 -8.69 13.87
CA THR A 23 1.86 -7.88 13.75
C THR A 23 3.11 -8.74 13.85
N ASP A 24 2.97 -10.06 14.11
CA ASP A 24 3.96 -11.10 13.83
C ASP A 24 4.15 -11.33 12.31
N ARG A 25 4.03 -10.25 11.52
CA ARG A 25 4.59 -10.17 10.18
C ARG A 25 6.08 -10.36 10.37
N LEU A 26 6.57 -11.53 9.98
CA LEU A 26 7.99 -11.78 9.71
C LEU A 26 8.64 -10.49 9.21
N PRO A 27 9.83 -10.10 9.71
CA PRO A 27 10.46 -8.85 9.30
C PRO A 27 10.43 -8.80 7.77
N GLN A 28 9.60 -7.91 7.21
CA GLN A 28 9.52 -7.77 5.77
C GLN A 28 10.93 -7.42 5.35
N SER A 29 11.54 -8.26 4.53
CA SER A 29 12.90 -8.01 4.08
C SER A 29 12.93 -6.62 3.45
N ARG A 30 14.07 -5.94 3.54
CA ARG A 30 14.23 -4.62 2.92
C ARG A 30 13.79 -4.67 1.45
N GLU A 31 14.12 -5.77 0.77
CA GLU A 31 13.74 -6.05 -0.60
C GLU A 31 12.22 -6.08 -0.78
N GLU A 32 11.49 -6.73 0.12
CA GLU A 32 10.03 -6.81 0.09
C GLU A 32 9.40 -5.44 0.34
N LEU A 33 9.92 -4.66 1.29
CA LEU A 33 9.43 -3.31 1.57
C LEU A 33 9.65 -2.38 0.37
N VAL A 34 10.84 -2.41 -0.23
CA VAL A 34 11.16 -1.58 -1.40
C VAL A 34 10.33 -2.01 -2.62
N ARG A 35 10.07 -3.32 -2.77
CA ARG A 35 9.16 -3.83 -3.79
C ARG A 35 7.75 -3.28 -3.59
N GLN A 36 7.20 -3.41 -2.39
CA GLN A 36 5.87 -2.91 -2.06
C GLN A 36 5.75 -1.40 -2.30
N THR A 37 6.74 -0.62 -1.88
CA THR A 37 6.75 0.84 -2.12
C THR A 37 6.82 1.17 -3.62
N ALA A 38 7.59 0.43 -4.41
CA ALA A 38 7.64 0.60 -5.86
C ALA A 38 6.28 0.32 -6.50
N GLU A 39 5.60 -0.74 -6.05
CA GLU A 39 4.25 -1.09 -6.51
C GLU A 39 3.22 0.00 -6.17
N GLU A 40 3.20 0.45 -4.92
CA GLU A 40 2.31 1.52 -4.46
C GLU A 40 2.54 2.83 -5.23
N LEU A 41 3.80 3.17 -5.49
CA LEU A 41 4.14 4.37 -6.27
C LEU A 41 3.62 4.27 -7.71
N VAL A 42 3.81 3.12 -8.37
CA VAL A 42 3.31 2.92 -9.74
C VAL A 42 1.78 2.89 -9.76
N SER A 43 1.14 2.23 -8.79
CA SER A 43 -0.32 2.19 -8.67
C SER A 43 -0.89 3.62 -8.59
N THR A 44 -0.37 4.41 -7.66
CA THR A 44 -0.88 5.75 -7.36
C THR A 44 -0.52 6.80 -8.41
N ALA A 45 0.70 6.79 -8.93
CA ALA A 45 1.18 7.84 -9.82
C ALA A 45 0.90 7.58 -11.31
N LEU A 46 0.62 6.33 -11.70
CA LEU A 46 0.41 5.96 -13.11
C LEU A 46 -0.93 5.27 -13.33
N VAL A 47 -1.19 4.16 -12.65
CA VAL A 47 -2.34 3.30 -13.00
C VAL A 47 -3.66 3.95 -12.60
N LYS A 48 -3.80 4.45 -11.36
CA LYS A 48 -5.02 5.12 -10.89
C LYS A 48 -5.42 6.32 -11.77
N PRO A 49 -4.51 7.24 -12.14
CA PRO A 49 -4.85 8.33 -13.06
C PRO A 49 -5.38 7.85 -14.41
N LEU A 50 -4.80 6.79 -14.99
CA LEU A 50 -5.25 6.24 -16.27
C LEU A 50 -6.67 5.64 -16.15
N LEU A 51 -6.95 4.90 -15.07
CA LEU A 51 -8.28 4.36 -14.81
C LEU A 51 -9.31 5.49 -14.61
N GLY A 52 -8.94 6.53 -13.89
CA GLY A 52 -9.78 7.71 -13.72
C GLY A 52 -10.06 8.43 -15.05
N GLN A 53 -9.08 8.50 -15.95
CA GLN A 53 -9.28 9.05 -17.30
C GLN A 53 -10.23 8.18 -18.14
N LEU A 54 -10.04 6.86 -18.12
CA LEU A 54 -10.94 5.91 -18.80
C LEU A 54 -12.37 6.00 -18.27
N ARG A 55 -12.55 6.20 -16.95
CA ARG A 55 -13.87 6.39 -16.35
C ARG A 55 -14.56 7.67 -16.82
N ASN A 56 -13.81 8.70 -17.18
CA ASN A 56 -14.32 10.00 -17.62
C ASN A 56 -14.32 10.16 -19.15
N ASP A 57 -13.99 9.09 -19.89
CA ASP A 57 -13.88 9.12 -21.34
C ASP A 57 -15.27 9.23 -22.01
N PRO A 58 -15.46 10.09 -23.03
CA PRO A 58 -16.67 10.15 -23.85
C PRO A 58 -17.09 8.83 -24.52
N PHE A 59 -16.23 7.81 -24.55
CA PHE A 59 -16.62 6.45 -24.96
C PHE A 59 -17.51 5.71 -23.94
N LYS A 60 -17.78 6.27 -22.75
CA LYS A 60 -18.83 5.78 -21.85
C LYS A 60 -20.20 5.92 -22.51
N SER A 61 -20.73 4.82 -23.05
CA SER A 61 -22.10 4.81 -23.56
C SER A 61 -23.11 4.75 -22.41
N GLU A 62 -24.26 5.41 -22.58
CA GLU A 62 -25.42 5.33 -21.67
C GLU A 62 -25.99 3.91 -21.49
N LEU A 63 -25.56 2.93 -22.27
CA LEU A 63 -25.98 1.53 -22.15
C LEU A 63 -24.97 0.64 -21.40
N PHE A 64 -23.74 1.12 -21.19
CA PHE A 64 -22.64 0.39 -20.56
C PHE A 64 -22.01 1.16 -19.38
N HIS A 65 -22.77 2.05 -18.73
CA HIS A 65 -22.39 2.58 -17.43
C HIS A 65 -22.86 1.60 -16.34
N GLY A 66 -22.03 1.32 -15.35
CA GLY A 66 -22.30 0.43 -14.21
C GLY A 66 -23.34 0.98 -13.22
N GLY A 67 -24.22 1.87 -13.66
CA GLY A 67 -25.29 2.47 -12.88
C GLY A 67 -24.79 3.37 -11.74
N GLN A 68 -25.71 3.69 -10.83
CA GLN A 68 -25.44 4.54 -9.65
C GLN A 68 -24.33 3.98 -8.75
N ALA A 69 -24.11 2.66 -8.77
CA ALA A 69 -23.05 2.02 -8.01
C ALA A 69 -21.65 2.37 -8.55
N GLU A 70 -21.50 2.45 -9.87
CA GLU A 70 -20.24 2.89 -10.47
C GLU A 70 -19.96 4.37 -10.17
N ASP A 71 -21.00 5.22 -10.18
CA ASP A 71 -20.83 6.64 -9.87
C ASP A 71 -20.42 6.86 -8.39
N ALA A 72 -20.95 6.05 -7.48
CA ALA A 72 -20.67 6.15 -6.05
C ALA A 72 -19.34 5.49 -5.64
N PHE A 73 -18.93 4.41 -6.32
CA PHE A 73 -17.78 3.58 -5.93
C PHE A 73 -16.68 3.46 -6.98
N GLY A 74 -16.77 4.20 -8.08
CA GLY A 74 -15.82 4.11 -9.18
C GLY A 74 -14.38 4.39 -8.75
N GLU A 75 -14.15 5.34 -7.84
CA GLU A 75 -12.81 5.67 -7.35
C GLU A 75 -12.19 4.55 -6.50
N GLN A 76 -13.00 3.91 -5.67
CA GLN A 76 -12.60 2.77 -4.85
C GLN A 76 -12.34 1.55 -5.73
N MET A 77 -13.16 1.34 -6.75
CA MET A 77 -12.95 0.27 -7.73
C MET A 77 -11.64 0.49 -8.51
N ASP A 78 -11.37 1.71 -8.97
CA ASP A 78 -10.10 2.06 -9.62
C ASP A 78 -8.90 1.80 -8.71
N THR A 79 -9.02 2.12 -7.42
CA THR A 79 -7.96 1.86 -6.45
C THR A 79 -7.67 0.36 -6.33
N LEU A 80 -8.70 -0.46 -6.15
CA LEU A 80 -8.53 -1.91 -6.05
C LEU A 80 -7.99 -2.52 -7.34
N LEU A 81 -8.46 -2.02 -8.49
CA LEU A 81 -8.01 -2.49 -9.80
C LEU A 81 -6.55 -2.11 -10.04
N ALA A 82 -6.15 -0.88 -9.74
CA ALA A 82 -4.78 -0.42 -9.87
C ALA A 82 -3.81 -1.25 -9.02
N ASP A 83 -4.15 -1.45 -7.74
CA ASP A 83 -3.31 -2.24 -6.82
C ASP A 83 -3.19 -3.69 -7.30
N ARG A 84 -4.28 -4.27 -7.81
CA ARG A 84 -4.27 -5.63 -8.36
C ARG A 84 -3.49 -5.74 -9.67
N MET A 85 -3.57 -4.74 -10.55
CA MET A 85 -2.82 -4.70 -11.81
C MET A 85 -1.32 -4.70 -11.55
N VAL A 86 -0.87 -3.86 -10.63
CA VAL A 86 0.56 -3.72 -10.31
C VAL A 86 1.10 -5.02 -9.68
N LYS A 87 0.36 -5.62 -8.74
CA LYS A 87 0.75 -6.88 -8.07
C LYS A 87 0.68 -8.10 -8.98
N GLY A 88 -0.35 -8.18 -9.83
CA GLY A 88 -0.63 -9.36 -10.65
C GLY A 88 0.15 -9.42 -11.96
N THR A 89 0.40 -8.28 -12.60
CA THR A 89 0.88 -8.23 -14.00
C THR A 89 2.41 -8.16 -14.10
N ARG A 90 3.14 -7.98 -12.98
CA ARG A 90 4.60 -7.79 -12.96
C ARG A 90 5.06 -6.77 -14.02
N LEU A 91 4.55 -5.55 -13.90
CA LEU A 91 4.82 -4.49 -14.88
C LEU A 91 6.33 -4.14 -14.91
N PRO A 92 6.98 -4.05 -16.08
CA PRO A 92 8.41 -3.70 -16.18
C PRO A 92 8.77 -2.35 -15.54
N VAL A 93 7.81 -1.41 -15.50
CA VAL A 93 7.98 -0.11 -14.84
C VAL A 93 8.17 -0.25 -13.33
N VAL A 94 7.50 -1.22 -12.69
CA VAL A 94 7.68 -1.51 -11.26
C VAL A 94 9.09 -1.99 -11.00
N ASP A 95 9.62 -2.85 -11.86
CA ASP A 95 11.01 -3.32 -11.75
C ASP A 95 12.02 -2.19 -11.91
N ALA A 96 11.79 -1.26 -12.84
CA ALA A 96 12.65 -0.09 -13.01
C ALA A 96 12.62 0.84 -11.78
N VAL A 97 11.44 1.08 -11.21
CA VAL A 97 11.28 1.86 -9.98
C VAL A 97 11.93 1.15 -8.80
N TYR A 98 11.70 -0.16 -8.63
CA TYR A 98 12.30 -0.99 -7.60
C TYR A 98 13.83 -0.91 -7.64
N ARG A 99 14.44 -1.10 -8.82
CA ARG A 99 15.90 -0.98 -9.00
C ARG A 99 16.40 0.40 -8.59
N THR A 100 15.71 1.45 -9.03
CA THR A 100 16.06 2.84 -8.68
C THR A 100 16.00 3.08 -7.17
N LEU A 101 14.97 2.57 -6.50
CA LEU A 101 14.81 2.69 -5.05
C LEU A 101 15.88 1.90 -4.29
N MET A 102 16.22 0.69 -4.73
CA MET A 102 17.30 -0.11 -4.15
C MET A 102 18.66 0.59 -4.29
N GLU A 103 18.97 1.13 -5.47
CA GLU A 103 20.22 1.86 -5.72
C GLU A 103 20.33 3.14 -4.89
N ARG A 104 19.25 3.91 -4.77
CA ARG A 104 19.23 5.13 -3.95
C ARG A 104 19.27 4.83 -2.46
N GLY A 105 18.53 3.82 -2.01
CA GLY A 105 18.54 3.37 -0.62
C GLY A 105 19.90 2.82 -0.19
N GLY A 106 20.62 2.14 -1.08
CA GLY A 106 21.98 1.67 -0.82
C GLY A 106 22.99 2.81 -0.64
N LYS A 107 22.89 3.86 -1.48
CA LYS A 107 23.76 5.04 -1.42
C LYS A 107 23.58 5.86 -0.13
N ASN A 108 22.34 6.02 0.35
CA ASN A 108 22.07 6.79 1.56
C ASN A 108 22.54 6.11 2.86
N GLN A 109 22.55 4.76 2.91
CA GLN A 109 23.07 4.05 4.09
C GLN A 109 24.60 4.09 4.18
N GLY A 110 25.31 4.09 3.05
CA GLY A 110 26.76 4.29 3.00
C GLY A 110 27.23 5.69 3.42
N GLY A 111 26.37 6.71 3.29
CA GLY A 111 26.65 8.07 3.73
C GLY A 111 26.55 8.27 5.25
N ALA A 112 25.65 7.54 5.92
CA ALA A 112 25.45 7.66 7.37
C ALA A 112 26.65 7.12 8.18
N ILE A 113 27.36 6.11 7.66
CA ILE A 113 28.53 5.51 8.32
C ILE A 113 29.77 6.43 8.25
N ASN A 114 29.88 7.24 7.20
CA ASN A 114 31.01 8.15 6.99
C ASN A 114 30.91 9.47 7.78
N LEU A 115 29.76 9.76 8.39
CA LEU A 115 29.55 10.96 9.23
C LEU A 115 29.92 10.74 10.71
N LEU A 116 30.24 9.51 11.12
CA LEU A 116 30.64 9.17 12.50
C LEU A 116 32.16 8.96 12.67
N HIS A 117 32.96 9.28 11.65
CA HIS A 117 34.42 9.07 11.66
C HIS A 117 35.24 10.31 11.30
N ARG A 118 34.60 11.49 11.28
CA ARG A 118 35.28 12.76 11.00
C ARG A 118 35.28 13.61 12.26
N GLU A 119 36.25 13.33 13.13
CA GLU A 119 36.72 14.26 14.17
C GLU A 119 37.65 15.30 13.53
#